data_AF-A0A2U3MXK3-F1
#
_entry.id   AF-A0A2U3MXK3-F1
#
_cell.length_a   1.000
_cell.length_b   1.000
_cell.length_c   1.000
_cell.angle_alpha   90.00
_cell.angle_beta   90.00
_cell.angle_gamma   90.00
#
_symmetry.space_group_name_H-M   'P 1'
#
loop_
_entity.id
_entity.type
_entity.pdbx_description
1 polymer ?
#
loop_
_entity_poly.entity_id
_entity_poly.type
_entity_poly.pdbx_seq_one_letter_code
_entity_poly.pdbx_strand_id
1 'polypeptide(L)'
;MSWISVCDKSEVTEDEPKAFELNGTKIGIFFVEEHYYAIENVCPHAFALLTEGFIEDQSVECPLHEAIFDIPTGELKSGPGCRNLCTYPVRVEGQNIQIDI
;
A
#
# COMPACT_ATOMS: atom_id res chain seq x y z
N MET A 1 -11.96 4.12 13.00
CA MET A 1 -11.17 4.61 14.17
C MET A 1 -11.00 3.50 15.18
N SER A 2 -10.47 2.38 14.70
CA SER A 2 -10.04 1.23 15.49
C SER A 2 -8.72 0.79 14.88
N TRP A 3 -7.63 0.92 15.65
CA TRP A 3 -6.31 0.44 15.22
C TRP A 3 -6.31 -1.09 15.21
N ILE A 4 -5.99 -1.68 14.07
CA ILE A 4 -5.88 -3.14 13.89
C ILE A 4 -4.41 -3.49 13.69
N SER A 5 -3.85 -4.31 14.57
CA SER A 5 -2.51 -4.89 14.38
C SER A 5 -2.53 -5.90 13.25
N VAL A 6 -1.58 -5.77 12.32
CA VAL A 6 -1.55 -6.57 11.07
C VAL A 6 -0.33 -7.46 10.95
N CYS A 7 0.86 -6.98 11.31
CA CYS A 7 2.09 -7.77 11.32
C CYS A 7 3.18 -7.13 12.18
N ASP A 8 4.27 -7.85 12.40
CA ASP A 8 5.51 -7.28 12.92
C ASP A 8 6.16 -6.39 11.85
N LYS A 9 6.78 -5.29 12.27
CA LYS A 9 7.39 -4.31 11.37
C LYS A 9 8.54 -4.89 10.54
N SER A 10 9.21 -5.93 11.04
CA SER A 10 10.29 -6.62 10.34
C SER A 10 9.79 -7.49 9.17
N GLU A 11 8.49 -7.73 9.08
CA GLU A 11 7.87 -8.51 7.99
C GLU A 11 7.54 -7.68 6.75
N VAL A 12 7.75 -6.37 6.81
CA VAL A 12 7.56 -5.46 5.67
C VAL A 12 8.86 -4.70 5.46
N THR A 13 9.47 -4.92 4.29
CA THR A 13 10.71 -4.27 3.88
C THR A 13 10.49 -3.50 2.58
N GLU A 14 11.51 -2.78 2.10
CA GLU A 14 11.42 -2.03 0.83
C GLU A 14 11.12 -2.97 -0.37
N ASP A 15 11.64 -4.20 -0.34
CA ASP A 15 11.48 -5.20 -1.39
C ASP A 15 10.29 -6.16 -1.15
N GLU A 16 9.77 -6.22 0.08
CA GLU A 16 8.72 -7.17 0.48
C GLU A 16 7.53 -6.44 1.10
N PRO A 17 6.66 -5.80 0.28
CA PRO A 17 5.40 -5.26 0.77
C PRO A 17 4.44 -6.38 1.18
N LYS A 18 3.48 -6.09 2.07
CA LYS A 18 2.49 -7.08 2.52
C LYS A 18 1.06 -6.63 2.27
N ALA A 19 0.20 -7.58 1.94
CA ALA A 19 -1.23 -7.33 1.75
C ALA A 19 -2.08 -7.95 2.87
N PHE A 20 -3.13 -7.24 3.27
CA PHE A 20 -4.10 -7.66 4.26
C PHE A 20 -5.52 -7.41 3.75
N GLU A 21 -6.48 -8.22 4.20
CA GLU A 21 -7.90 -7.97 3.97
C GLU A 21 -8.56 -7.58 5.30
N LEU A 22 -8.94 -6.31 5.42
CA LEU A 22 -9.54 -5.73 6.62
C LEU A 22 -10.93 -5.21 6.27
N ASN A 23 -11.97 -5.69 6.96
CA ASN A 23 -13.37 -5.29 6.73
C ASN A 23 -13.82 -5.38 5.25
N GLY A 24 -13.29 -6.35 4.49
CA GLY A 24 -13.57 -6.54 3.06
C GLY A 24 -12.74 -5.66 2.11
N THR A 25 -11.84 -4.83 2.64
CA THR A 25 -10.93 -3.98 1.87
C THR A 25 -9.55 -4.63 1.80
N LYS A 26 -8.99 -4.74 0.59
CA LYS A 26 -7.61 -5.20 0.39
C LYS A 26 -6.65 -4.02 0.51
N ILE A 27 -5.75 -4.07 1.49
CA ILE A 27 -4.81 -3.00 1.82
C ILE A 27 -3.39 -3.54 1.69
N GLY A 28 -2.53 -2.80 1.00
CA GLY A 28 -1.10 -3.07 0.89
C GLY A 28 -0.32 -2.17 1.84
N ILE A 29 0.63 -2.73 2.56
CA ILE A 29 1.60 -2.03 3.39
C ILE A 29 2.93 -2.01 2.65
N PHE A 30 3.46 -0.82 2.50
CA PHE A 30 4.71 -0.53 1.82
C PHE A 30 5.65 0.15 2.80
N PHE A 31 6.94 -0.12 2.67
CA PHE A 31 7.98 0.56 3.44
C PHE A 31 8.85 1.34 2.45
N VAL A 32 8.74 2.67 2.46
CA VAL A 32 9.51 3.56 1.57
C VAL A 32 10.06 4.72 2.38
N GLU A 33 11.31 5.10 2.12
CA GLU A 33 12.02 6.18 2.82
C GLU A 33 11.93 6.08 4.36
N GLU A 34 12.13 4.89 4.91
CA GLU A 34 12.04 4.59 6.36
C GLU A 34 10.64 4.78 7.00
N HIS A 35 9.58 4.91 6.18
CA HIS A 35 8.20 5.08 6.66
C HIS A 35 7.28 3.97 6.13
N TYR A 36 6.34 3.55 6.97
CA TYR A 36 5.29 2.61 6.58
C TYR A 36 4.06 3.36 6.07
N TYR A 37 3.54 2.93 4.93
CA TYR A 37 2.33 3.47 4.31
C TYR A 37 1.35 2.35 4.01
N ALA A 38 0.06 2.65 4.12
CA ALA A 38 -0.99 1.74 3.74
C ALA A 38 -1.86 2.38 2.66
N ILE A 39 -1.99 1.68 1.54
CA ILE A 39 -2.81 2.09 0.38
C ILE A 39 -3.74 0.95 -0.05
N GLU A 40 -4.79 1.29 -0.79
CA GLU A 40 -5.61 0.28 -1.48
C GLU A 40 -4.71 -0.64 -2.30
N ASN A 41 -4.84 -1.95 -2.12
CA ASN A 41 -4.00 -2.90 -2.84
C ASN A 41 -4.53 -3.22 -4.24
N VAL A 42 -5.82 -2.99 -4.50
CA VAL A 42 -6.39 -3.27 -5.82
C VAL A 42 -6.24 -2.04 -6.69
N CYS A 43 -5.55 -2.18 -7.81
CA CYS A 43 -5.46 -1.12 -8.79
C CYS A 43 -6.86 -0.69 -9.26
N PRO A 44 -7.21 0.60 -9.24
CA PRO A 44 -8.57 1.07 -9.57
C PRO A 44 -8.90 0.99 -11.06
N HIS A 45 -7.89 0.72 -11.91
CA HIS A 45 -8.09 0.53 -13.34
C HIS A 45 -8.61 -0.88 -13.68
N ALA A 46 -7.96 -1.92 -13.15
CA ALA A 46 -8.31 -3.32 -13.34
C ALA A 46 -7.81 -4.12 -12.12
N PHE A 47 -8.43 -5.27 -11.86
CA PHE A 47 -8.18 -6.08 -10.65
C PHE A 47 -6.76 -6.71 -10.66
N ALA A 48 -5.77 -5.91 -10.28
CA ALA A 48 -4.37 -6.29 -10.08
C ALA A 48 -3.92 -5.84 -8.69
N LEU A 49 -3.05 -6.61 -8.06
CA LEU A 49 -2.53 -6.31 -6.73
C LEU A 49 -1.28 -5.44 -6.83
N LEU A 50 -1.28 -4.27 -6.20
CA LEU A 50 -0.15 -3.35 -6.21
C LEU A 50 1.05 -3.88 -5.42
N THR A 51 0.82 -4.73 -4.40
CA THR A 51 1.89 -5.45 -3.70
C THR A 51 2.61 -6.47 -4.58
N GLU A 52 2.08 -6.81 -5.75
CA GLU A 52 2.76 -7.63 -6.77
C GLU A 52 3.41 -6.75 -7.87
N GLY A 53 3.35 -5.43 -7.71
CA GLY A 53 3.94 -4.44 -8.61
C GLY A 53 5.42 -4.19 -8.38
N PHE A 54 5.96 -3.24 -9.14
CA PHE A 54 7.34 -2.80 -9.01
C PHE A 54 7.39 -1.51 -8.19
N ILE A 55 8.24 -1.48 -7.16
CA ILE A 55 8.43 -0.30 -6.30
C ILE A 55 9.71 0.39 -6.75
N GLU A 56 9.62 1.68 -7.05
CA GLU A 56 10.76 2.54 -7.34
C GLU A 56 10.56 3.89 -6.64
N ASP A 57 11.59 4.33 -5.91
CA ASP A 57 11.53 5.48 -5.02
C ASP A 57 10.32 5.39 -4.05
N GLN A 58 9.38 6.32 -4.16
CA GLN A 58 8.15 6.38 -3.37
C GLN A 58 6.91 5.96 -4.18
N SER A 59 7.09 5.30 -5.32
CA SER A 59 6.00 4.93 -6.22
C SER A 59 5.89 3.42 -6.39
N VAL A 60 4.68 2.96 -6.67
CA VAL A 60 4.40 1.59 -7.11
C VAL A 60 3.81 1.60 -8.51
N GLU A 61 4.45 0.84 -9.40
CA GLU A 61 3.96 0.55 -10.74
C GLU A 61 3.10 -0.72 -10.71
N CYS A 62 1.85 -0.61 -11.16
CA CYS A 62 0.92 -1.73 -11.26
C CYS A 62 1.44 -2.79 -12.24
N PRO A 63 1.49 -4.08 -11.86
CA PRO A 63 2.14 -5.12 -12.66
C PRO A 63 1.39 -5.49 -13.95
N LEU A 64 0.18 -4.96 -14.15
CA LEU A 64 -0.66 -5.35 -15.28
C LEU A 64 -0.56 -4.40 -16.47
N HIS A 65 -0.72 -3.10 -16.24
CA HIS A 65 -0.74 -2.08 -17.29
C HIS A 65 0.04 -0.82 -16.90
N GLU A 66 1.00 -0.95 -15.97
CA GLU A 66 2.04 0.06 -15.70
C GLU A 66 1.48 1.41 -15.19
N ALA A 67 0.33 1.38 -14.51
CA ALA A 67 -0.19 2.55 -13.80
C ALA A 67 0.70 2.83 -12.58
N ILE A 68 1.18 4.07 -12.46
CA ILE A 68 2.10 4.45 -11.37
C ILE A 68 1.35 5.26 -10.34
N PHE A 69 1.45 4.83 -9.08
CA PHE A 69 0.85 5.50 -7.94
C PHE A 69 1.92 5.90 -6.94
N ASP A 70 1.77 7.09 -6.37
CA ASP A 70 2.56 7.55 -5.24
C ASP A 70 2.10 6.85 -3.96
N ILE A 71 2.99 6.13 -3.31
CA ILE A 71 2.69 5.34 -2.13
C ILE A 71 2.27 6.23 -0.93
N PRO A 72 2.97 7.35 -0.61
CA PRO A 72 2.58 8.20 0.50
C PRO A 72 1.19 8.85 0.38
N THR A 73 0.83 9.30 -0.82
CA THR A 73 -0.39 10.10 -1.05
C THR A 73 -1.52 9.34 -1.73
N GLY A 74 -1.22 8.19 -2.34
CA GLY A 74 -2.14 7.45 -3.22
C GLY A 74 -2.37 8.11 -4.58
N GLU A 75 -1.67 9.21 -4.92
CA GLU A 75 -1.87 9.94 -6.17
C GLU A 75 -1.52 9.08 -7.38
N LEU A 76 -2.42 9.03 -8.38
CA LEU A 76 -2.10 8.48 -9.70
C LEU A 76 -1.15 9.44 -10.42
N LYS A 77 0.10 9.03 -10.63
CA LYS A 77 1.12 9.83 -11.31
C LYS A 77 1.08 9.67 -12.82
N SER A 78 0.84 8.46 -13.32
CA SER A 78 0.83 8.16 -14.75
C SER A 78 0.14 6.83 -15.07
N GLY A 79 -0.05 6.57 -16.36
CA GLY A 79 -0.62 5.33 -16.86
C GLY A 79 -2.15 5.26 -16.72
N PRO A 80 -2.74 4.08 -16.96
CA PRO A 80 -4.17 3.92 -16.93
C PRO A 80 -4.66 3.85 -15.48
N GLY A 81 -5.31 4.91 -15.01
CA GLY A 81 -5.96 4.97 -13.71
C GLY A 81 -7.12 5.96 -13.76
N CYS A 82 -8.25 5.58 -13.18
CA CYS A 82 -9.45 6.41 -13.20
C CYS A 82 -9.54 7.35 -11.98
N ARG A 83 -8.76 7.08 -10.92
CA ARG A 83 -8.70 7.85 -9.66
C ARG A 83 -7.43 7.55 -8.87
N ASN A 84 -7.17 8.36 -7.85
CA ASN A 84 -6.20 8.10 -6.79
C ASN A 84 -6.64 6.90 -5.93
N LEU A 85 -5.67 6.28 -5.26
CA LEU A 85 -5.87 5.25 -4.26
C LEU A 85 -6.38 5.85 -2.95
N CYS A 86 -7.12 5.05 -2.18
CA CYS A 86 -7.35 5.36 -0.78
C CYS A 86 -6.06 5.11 0.02
N THR A 87 -5.71 6.04 0.90
CA THR A 87 -4.67 5.86 1.92
C THR A 87 -5.31 5.56 3.26
N TYR A 88 -4.61 4.81 4.11
CA TYR A 88 -5.06 4.45 5.45
C TYR A 88 -4.00 4.86 6.46
N PRO A 89 -4.38 5.52 7.59
CA PRO A 89 -3.41 5.87 8.62
C PRO A 89 -2.68 4.63 9.14
N VAL A 90 -1.35 4.72 9.20
CA VAL A 90 -0.48 3.69 9.74
C VAL A 90 0.25 4.22 10.96
N ARG A 91 0.44 3.36 11.97
CA ARG A 91 1.38 3.61 13.06
C ARG A 91 2.12 2.35 13.44
N VAL A 92 3.27 2.52 14.09
CA VAL A 92 4.02 1.42 14.72
C VAL A 92 3.83 1.52 16.23
N GLU A 93 3.29 0.46 16.84
CA GLU A 93 3.14 0.34 18.29
C GLU A 93 4.00 -0.82 18.79
N GLY A 94 5.16 -0.47 19.38
CA GLY A 94 6.19 -1.45 19.75
C GLY A 94 6.84 -2.05 18.50
N GLN A 95 6.56 -3.33 18.23
CA GLN A 95 7.00 -4.00 16.99
C GLN A 95 5.85 -4.19 15.99
N ASN A 96 4.60 -3.90 16.36
CA ASN A 96 3.46 -4.14 15.48
C ASN A 96 3.17 -2.94 14.59
N ILE A 97 2.97 -3.19 13.30
CA ILE A 97 2.30 -2.25 12.41
C ILE A 97 0.79 -2.32 12.69
N GLN A 98 0.16 -1.15 12.78
CA GLN A 98 -1.27 -0.98 12.96
C GLN A 98 -1.85 -0.05 11.91
N ILE A 99 -3.05 -0.38 11.42
CA ILE A 99 -3.81 0.41 10.45
C ILE A 99 -5.11 0.90 11.09
N ASP A 100 -5.51 2.14 10.83
CA ASP A 100 -6.85 2.65 11.16
C ASP A 100 -7.80 2.51 9.96
N ILE A 101 -8.94 1.86 10.19
CA ILE A 101 -10.01 1.61 9.20
C ILE A 101 -11.39 1.95 9.77
#